data_AF-A0A501XJM8-F1
#
_entry.id   AF-A0A501XJM8-F1
#
_cell.length_a   1.000
_cell.length_b   1.000
_cell.length_c   1.000
_cell.angle_alpha   90.00
_cell.angle_beta   90.00
_cell.angle_gamma   90.00
#
_symmetry.space_group_name_H-M   'P 1'
#
loop_
_entity.id
_entity.type
_entity.pdbx_description
1 polymer ?
#
loop_
_entity_poly.entity_id
_entity_poly.type
_entity_poly.pdbx_seq_one_letter_code
_entity_poly.pdbx_strand_id
1 'polypeptide(L)' 'MGDIINLRQARKARKRAEAERQAEANRLKHGRTKAEKLLTEKQQQAHDRTLDNARREHPED' A
#
# COMPACT_ATOMS: atom_id res chain seq x y z
N MET A 1 -21.15 43.74 9.54
CA MET A 1 -20.32 42.99 10.49
C MET A 1 -19.55 41.96 9.67
N GLY A 2 -18.25 42.17 9.42
CA GLY A 2 -17.46 41.25 8.59
C GLY A 2 -16.80 40.21 9.47
N ASP A 3 -16.95 38.92 9.13
CA ASP A 3 -16.27 37.85 9.84
C ASP A 3 -14.76 37.95 9.62
N ILE A 4 -14.03 38.29 10.70
CA ILE A 4 -12.58 38.36 10.69
C ILE A 4 -12.06 36.94 10.81
N ILE A 5 -11.70 36.34 9.67
CA ILE A 5 -11.13 34.99 9.64
C ILE A 5 -9.62 35.03 9.82
N ASN A 6 -9.10 34.12 10.64
CA ASN A 6 -7.66 33.95 10.80
C ASN A 6 -7.07 33.12 9.65
N LEU A 7 -6.49 33.81 8.66
CA LEU A 7 -5.89 33.18 7.48
C LEU A 7 -4.77 32.19 7.81
N ARG A 8 -4.03 32.39 8.92
CA ARG A 8 -2.98 31.45 9.36
C ARG A 8 -3.60 30.11 9.77
N GLN A 9 -4.69 30.13 10.53
CA GLN A 9 -5.39 28.91 10.93
C GLN A 9 -6.00 28.19 9.72
N ALA A 10 -6.62 28.94 8.80
CA ALA A 10 -7.17 28.39 7.56
C ALA A 10 -6.09 27.70 6.69
N ARG A 11 -4.93 28.34 6.51
CA ARG A 11 -3.78 27.73 5.80
C ARG A 11 -3.26 26.47 6.50
N LYS A 12 -3.17 26.50 7.83
CA LYS A 12 -2.73 25.32 8.62
C LYS A 12 -3.72 24.15 8.51
N ALA A 13 -5.02 24.44 8.44
CA ALA A 13 -6.04 23.42 8.23
C ALA A 13 -5.92 22.79 6.83
N ARG A 14 -5.79 23.62 5.79
CA ARG A 14 -5.56 23.14 4.41
C ARG A 14 -4.32 22.23 4.30
N LYS A 15 -3.19 22.66 4.87
CA LYS A 15 -1.95 21.87 4.86
C LYS A 15 -2.11 20.50 5.55
N ARG A 16 -2.86 20.44 6.66
CA ARG A 16 -3.16 19.18 7.35
C ARG A 16 -4.02 18.25 6.49
N ALA A 17 -5.08 18.78 5.89
CA ALA A 17 -5.96 18.00 5.01
C ALA A 17 -5.26 17.48 3.74
N GLU A 18 -4.28 18.23 3.21
CA GLU A 18 -3.44 17.75 2.10
C GLU A 18 -2.49 16.63 2.54
N ALA A 19 -1.86 16.77 3.71
CA ALA A 19 -0.98 15.74 4.25
C ALA A 19 -1.73 14.43 4.56
N GLU A 20 -2.95 14.51 5.10
CA GLU A 20 -3.80 13.35 5.35
C GLU A 20 -4.19 12.62 4.06
N ARG A 21 -4.62 13.36 3.02
CA ARG A 21 -4.91 12.78 1.70
C ARG A 21 -3.69 12.10 1.08
N GLN A 22 -2.52 12.71 1.20
CA GLN A 22 -1.29 12.09 0.72
C GLN A 22 -0.94 10.82 1.51
N ALA A 23 -1.12 10.85 2.84
CA ALA A 23 -0.89 9.69 3.69
C ALA A 23 -1.85 8.54 3.35
N GLU A 24 -3.12 8.83 3.10
CA GLU A 24 -4.11 7.85 2.66
C GLU A 24 -3.75 7.25 1.29
N ALA A 25 -3.40 8.09 0.31
CA ALA A 25 -2.92 7.63 -0.98
C ALA A 25 -1.66 6.76 -0.85
N ASN A 26 -0.75 7.11 0.05
CA ASN A 26 0.45 6.32 0.34
C ASN A 26 0.13 5.02 1.09
N ARG A 27 -0.89 4.96 1.94
CA ARG A 27 -1.39 3.70 2.53
C ARG A 27 -2.04 2.81 1.47
N LEU A 28 -2.73 3.37 0.49
CA LEU A 28 -3.27 2.56 -0.61
C LEU A 28 -2.15 2.05 -1.53
N LYS A 29 -1.19 2.92 -1.87
CA LYS A 29 -0.07 2.61 -2.78
C LYS A 29 1.02 1.75 -2.13
N HIS A 30 1.26 1.95 -0.85
CA HIS A 30 2.40 1.40 -0.12
C HIS A 30 2.01 0.74 1.21
N GLY A 31 0.74 0.71 1.59
CA GLY A 31 0.29 0.27 2.92
C GLY A 31 0.18 -1.23 3.09
N ARG A 32 0.81 -2.02 2.22
CA ARG A 32 1.33 -3.31 2.69
C ARG A 32 2.56 -3.03 3.53
N THR A 33 2.45 -3.31 4.81
CA THR A 33 3.58 -3.33 5.73
C THR A 33 4.65 -4.32 5.24
N LYS A 34 5.90 -4.13 5.68
CA LYS A 34 7.00 -5.05 5.32
C LYS A 34 6.67 -6.50 5.70
N ALA A 35 5.97 -6.70 6.82
CA ALA A 35 5.54 -8.02 7.28
C ALA A 35 4.49 -8.66 6.34
N GLU A 36 3.50 -7.90 5.87
CA GLU A 36 2.49 -8.40 4.93
C GLU A 36 3.08 -8.72 3.56
N LYS A 37 4.03 -7.91 3.09
CA LYS A 37 4.79 -8.21 1.86
C LYS A 37 5.55 -9.52 2.00
N LEU A 38 6.29 -9.71 3.09
CA LEU A 38 7.05 -10.93 3.36
C LEU A 38 6.15 -12.16 3.50
N LEU A 39 4.98 -12.02 4.14
CA LEU A 39 4.01 -13.10 4.25
C LEU A 39 3.50 -13.52 2.86
N THR A 40 3.13 -12.54 2.04
CA THR A 40 2.66 -12.80 0.67
C THR A 40 3.74 -13.48 -0.18
N GLU A 41 4.98 -13.01 -0.08
CA GLU A 41 6.12 -13.57 -0.80
C GLU A 41 6.40 -15.03 -0.37
N LYS A 42 6.37 -15.32 0.94
CA LYS A 42 6.52 -16.68 1.45
C LYS A 42 5.38 -17.60 0.99
N GLN A 43 4.15 -17.09 0.94
CA GLN A 43 3.00 -17.84 0.45
C GLN A 43 3.15 -18.16 -1.05
N GLN A 44 3.62 -17.21 -1.85
CA GLN A 44 3.90 -17.40 -3.27
C GLN A 44 5.02 -18.43 -3.48
N GLN A 45 6.14 -18.31 -2.77
CA GLN A 45 7.23 -19.29 -2.84
C GLN A 45 6.79 -20.71 -2.45
N ALA A 46 5.94 -20.84 -1.43
CA ALA A 46 5.40 -22.15 -1.04
C ALA A 46 4.50 -22.72 -2.13
N HIS A 47 3.63 -21.90 -2.71
CA HIS A 47 2.75 -22.29 -3.81
C HIS A 47 3.54 -22.71 -5.05
N ASP A 48 4.53 -21.92 -5.46
CA ASP A 48 5.39 -22.23 -6.61
C ASP A 48 6.15 -23.53 -6.38
N ARG A 49 6.70 -23.73 -5.19
CA ARG A 49 7.34 -25.00 -4.82
C ARG A 49 6.38 -26.18 -4.87
N THR A 50 5.13 -26.01 -4.45
CA THR A 50 4.11 -27.05 -4.57
C THR A 50 3.82 -27.38 -6.04
N LEU A 51 3.70 -26.37 -6.90
CA LEU A 51 3.49 -26.57 -8.33
C LEU A 51 4.68 -27.24 -9.01
N ASP A 52 5.91 -26.80 -8.70
CA ASP A 52 7.13 -27.39 -9.23
C ASP A 52 7.25 -28.86 -8.84
N ASN A 53 6.98 -29.20 -7.57
CA ASN A 53 6.99 -30.59 -7.12
C ASN A 53 5.88 -31.44 -7.76
N ALA A 54 4.75 -30.81 -8.12
CA ALA A 54 3.66 -31.47 -8.82
C ALA A 54 3.88 -31.53 -10.35
N ARG A 55 4.88 -30.82 -10.87
CA ARG A 55 5.18 -30.77 -12.30
C ARG A 55 5.71 -32.14 -12.73
N ARG A 56 4.99 -32.77 -13.65
CA ARG A 56 5.46 -33.95 -14.39
C ARG A 56 5.89 -33.46 -15.75
N GLU A 57 7.17 -33.61 -16.06
CA GLU A 57 7.69 -33.31 -17.39
C GLU A 57 6.98 -34.22 -18.40
N HIS A 58 6.26 -33.61 -19.35
CA HIS A 58 5.74 -34.32 -20.51
C HIS A 58 6.87 -34.38 -21.54
N PRO A 59 7.17 -35.54 -22.16
CA PRO A 59 8.39 -35.73 -22.97
C PRO A 59 8.40 -35.02 -24.34
N GLU A 60 7.62 -33.94 -24.55
CA GLU A 60 7.49 -33.27 -25.86
C GLU A 60 7.57 -31.73 -25.80
N ASP A 61 8.15 -31.14 -24.75
CA ASP A 61 8.56 -29.71 -24.72
C ASP A 61 10.06 -29.52 -25.04
#